data_AF-A0A2S0XJI7-F1
#
_entry.id   AF-A0A2S0XJI7-F1
#
_cell.length_a   1.000
_cell.length_b   1.000
_cell.length_c   1.000
_cell.angle_alpha   90.00
_cell.angle_beta   90.00
_cell.angle_gamma   90.00
#
_symmetry.space_group_name_H-M   'P 1'
#
loop_
_entity.id
_entity.type
_entity.pdbx_description
1 polymer ?
#
loop_
_entity_poly.entity_id
_entity_poly.type
_entity_poly.pdbx_seq_one_letter_code
_entity_poly.pdbx_strand_id
1 'polypeptide(L)'
;MPSSHQPADPSKHDAVDAWVVLMKKWDAAYKDYLSARNARAAGEAKSGDPSPELKHREAQALALLAEIKAEMDKVVADTRQRREPIGESIVVGTITTGEVESENPGEPGTNPSER
;
A
#
# COMPACT_ATOMS: atom_id res chain seq x y z
N MET A 1 -7.91 26.33 -35.93
CA MET A 1 -7.76 26.10 -34.48
C MET A 1 -6.54 25.22 -34.28
N PRO A 2 -5.48 25.65 -33.58
CA PRO A 2 -4.35 24.76 -33.31
C PRO A 2 -4.72 23.85 -32.13
N SER A 3 -4.63 22.54 -32.37
CA SER A 3 -4.80 21.51 -31.34
C SER A 3 -3.69 21.64 -30.30
N SER A 4 -4.08 21.91 -29.05
CA SER A 4 -3.19 21.88 -27.90
C SER A 4 -2.68 20.46 -27.69
N HIS A 5 -1.53 20.13 -28.27
CA HIS A 5 -0.73 18.98 -27.83
C HIS A 5 -0.20 19.33 -26.44
N GLN A 6 -0.95 18.95 -25.42
CA GLN A 6 -0.43 18.93 -24.07
C GLN A 6 0.61 17.80 -24.00
N PRO A 7 1.90 18.08 -23.75
CA PRO A 7 2.89 17.03 -23.61
C PRO A 7 2.51 16.17 -22.40
N ALA A 8 2.51 14.85 -22.58
CA ALA A 8 2.32 13.91 -21.49
C ALA A 8 3.33 14.21 -20.39
N ASP A 9 2.84 14.43 -19.16
CA ASP A 9 3.67 14.79 -18.02
C ASP A 9 4.68 13.66 -17.72
N PRO A 10 5.98 13.86 -18.02
CA PRO A 10 6.99 12.80 -17.92
C PRO A 10 7.22 12.35 -16.48
N SER A 11 6.75 13.13 -15.49
CA SER A 11 6.98 12.91 -14.07
C SER A 11 6.22 11.71 -13.48
N LYS A 12 5.18 11.21 -14.15
CA LYS A 12 4.33 10.13 -13.61
C LYS A 12 4.95 8.73 -13.75
N HIS A 13 5.81 8.53 -14.75
CA HIS A 13 6.47 7.23 -14.98
C HIS A 13 7.64 6.98 -14.03
N ASP A 14 8.31 8.04 -13.57
CA ASP A 14 9.51 7.97 -12.72
C ASP A 14 9.27 7.27 -11.37
N ALA A 15 8.16 7.58 -10.69
CA ALA A 15 7.88 7.01 -9.37
C ALA A 15 7.56 5.50 -9.40
N VAL A 16 6.88 5.03 -10.45
CA VAL A 16 6.55 3.61 -10.62
C VAL A 16 7.80 2.82 -10.99
N ASP A 17 8.63 3.34 -11.90
CA ASP A 17 9.88 2.71 -12.27
C ASP A 17 10.86 2.64 -11.08
N ALA A 18 10.98 3.73 -10.32
CA ALA A 18 11.74 3.77 -9.07
C ALA A 18 11.22 2.73 -8.06
N TRP A 19 9.90 2.62 -7.90
CA TRP A 19 9.29 1.61 -7.04
C TRP A 19 9.62 0.17 -7.48
N VAL A 20 9.55 -0.13 -8.78
CA VAL A 20 9.88 -1.46 -9.31
C VAL A 20 11.35 -1.80 -9.07
N VAL A 21 12.26 -0.84 -9.25
CA VAL A 21 13.69 -1.03 -8.96
C VAL A 21 13.91 -1.31 -7.47
N LEU A 22 13.27 -0.54 -6.59
CA LEU A 22 13.38 -0.73 -5.13
C LEU A 22 12.81 -2.08 -4.69
N MET A 23 11.69 -2.52 -5.27
CA MET A 23 11.12 -3.85 -5.00
C MET A 23 12.08 -4.98 -5.38
N LYS A 24 12.79 -4.87 -6.51
CA LYS A 24 13.81 -5.85 -6.91
C LYS A 24 15.00 -5.85 -5.95
N LYS A 25 15.47 -4.67 -5.52
CA LYS A 25 16.55 -4.53 -4.53
C LYS A 25 16.13 -5.13 -3.19
N TRP A 26 14.91 -4.85 -2.75
CA TRP A 26 14.33 -5.42 -1.53
C TRP A 26 14.31 -6.94 -1.59
N ASP A 27 13.81 -7.53 -2.68
CA ASP A 27 13.71 -8.98 -2.82
C ASP A 27 15.09 -9.68 -2.81
N ALA A 28 16.10 -9.04 -3.41
CA ALA A 28 17.49 -9.51 -3.34
C ALA A 28 18.07 -9.41 -1.92
N ALA A 29 17.99 -8.23 -1.30
CA ALA A 29 18.49 -8.00 0.07
C ALA A 29 17.77 -8.89 1.09
N TYR A 30 16.49 -9.19 0.88
CA TYR A 30 15.72 -10.07 1.74
C TYR A 30 16.20 -11.52 1.67
N LYS A 31 16.53 -12.01 0.47
CA LYS A 31 17.15 -13.34 0.30
C LYS A 31 18.51 -13.41 1.00
N ASP A 32 19.32 -12.36 0.90
CA ASP A 32 20.62 -12.29 1.58
C ASP A 32 20.47 -12.30 3.11
N TYR A 33 19.50 -11.55 3.64
CA TYR A 33 19.15 -11.59 5.07
C TYR A 33 18.71 -12.99 5.51
N LEU A 34 17.82 -13.65 4.78
CA LEU A 34 17.39 -15.01 5.09
C LEU A 34 18.56 -16.00 5.05
N SER A 35 19.47 -15.85 4.08
CA SER A 35 20.68 -16.66 3.98
C SER A 35 21.59 -16.45 5.20
N ALA A 36 21.83 -15.19 5.60
CA ALA A 36 22.64 -14.85 6.76
C ALA A 36 22.03 -15.38 8.07
N ARG A 37 20.71 -15.25 8.24
CA ARG A 37 19.98 -15.77 9.39
C ARG A 37 20.05 -17.30 9.48
N ASN A 38 19.87 -17.98 8.35
CA ASN A 38 19.98 -19.44 8.28
C ASN A 38 21.41 -19.91 8.57
N ALA A 39 22.42 -19.21 8.04
CA ALA A 39 23.82 -19.51 8.33
C ALA A 39 24.14 -19.35 9.82
N ARG A 40 23.61 -18.30 10.46
CA ARG A 40 23.73 -18.10 11.90
C ARG A 40 23.08 -19.22 12.71
N ALA A 41 21.83 -19.56 12.40
CA ALA A 41 21.12 -20.64 13.09
C ALA A 41 21.84 -21.99 12.93
N ALA A 42 22.35 -22.29 11.74
CA ALA A 42 23.12 -23.49 11.48
C ALA A 42 24.49 -23.49 12.18
N GLY A 43 25.13 -22.32 12.28
CA GLY A 43 26.36 -22.13 13.05
C GLY A 43 26.14 -22.42 14.52
N GLU A 44 25.16 -21.74 15.13
CA GLU A 44 24.75 -21.94 16.54
C GLU A 44 24.37 -23.40 16.82
N ALA A 45 23.65 -24.06 15.92
CA ALA A 45 23.31 -25.48 16.07
C ALA A 45 24.52 -26.43 16.00
N LYS A 46 25.57 -26.07 15.25
CA LYS A 46 26.79 -26.89 15.09
C LYS A 46 27.79 -26.68 16.22
N SER A 47 28.00 -25.43 16.64
CA SER A 47 29.00 -25.09 17.66
C SER A 47 28.42 -25.03 19.07
N GLY A 48 27.10 -24.91 19.24
CA GLY A 48 26.46 -24.60 20.53
C GLY A 48 26.64 -23.15 20.97
N ASP A 49 27.64 -22.45 20.43
CA ASP A 49 27.95 -21.06 20.75
C ASP A 49 27.55 -20.07 19.64
N PRO A 50 27.06 -18.87 20.01
CA PRO A 50 26.75 -17.80 19.07
C PRO A 50 28.01 -17.22 18.43
N SER A 51 28.11 -17.34 17.10
CA SER A 51 29.20 -16.74 16.34
C SER A 51 29.01 -15.21 16.19
N PRO A 52 29.95 -14.38 16.70
CA PRO A 52 29.84 -12.93 16.58
C PRO A 52 29.92 -12.44 15.13
N GLU A 53 30.68 -13.13 14.27
CA GLU A 53 30.78 -12.80 12.85
C GLU A 53 29.46 -13.05 12.11
N LEU A 54 28.80 -14.18 12.36
CA LEU A 54 27.52 -14.49 11.73
C LEU A 54 26.42 -13.54 12.21
N LYS A 55 26.44 -13.18 13.50
CA LYS A 55 25.56 -12.14 14.05
C LYS A 55 25.80 -10.77 13.41
N HIS A 56 27.06 -10.41 13.17
CA HIS A 56 27.38 -9.15 12.50
C HIS A 56 26.91 -9.14 11.04
N ARG A 57 27.09 -10.23 10.30
CA ARG A 57 26.58 -10.37 8.92
C ARG A 57 25.05 -10.26 8.85
N GLU A 58 24.34 -10.91 9.76
CA GLU A 58 22.88 -10.77 9.86
C GLU A 58 22.47 -9.31 10.13
N ALA A 59 23.15 -8.64 11.06
CA ALA A 59 22.87 -7.24 11.39
C ALA A 59 23.13 -6.29 10.19
N GLN A 60 24.20 -6.52 9.43
CA GLN A 60 24.47 -5.75 8.20
C GLN A 60 23.38 -5.96 7.15
N ALA A 61 22.95 -7.20 6.92
CA ALA A 61 21.87 -7.50 5.97
C ALA A 61 20.54 -6.87 6.42
N LEU A 62 20.25 -6.85 7.72
CA LEU A 62 19.09 -6.18 8.29
C LEU A 62 19.16 -4.65 8.12
N ALA A 63 20.34 -4.05 8.31
CA ALA A 63 20.54 -2.61 8.12
C ALA A 63 20.28 -2.20 6.66
N LEU A 64 20.79 -2.98 5.71
CA LEU A 64 20.53 -2.75 4.28
C LEU A 64 19.03 -2.82 3.94
N LEU A 65 18.30 -3.77 4.51
CA LEU A 65 16.84 -3.83 4.36
C LEU A 65 16.17 -2.57 4.92
N ALA A 66 16.59 -2.09 6.08
CA ALA A 66 16.04 -0.88 6.67
C ALA A 66 16.28 0.37 5.78
N GLU A 67 17.46 0.47 5.16
CA GLU A 67 17.79 1.54 4.21
C GLU A 67 16.88 1.49 2.97
N ILE A 68 16.73 0.33 2.35
CA ILE A 68 15.86 0.16 1.17
C ILE A 68 14.40 0.49 1.53
N LYS A 69 13.93 0.08 2.72
CA LYS A 69 12.59 0.43 3.18
C LYS A 69 12.41 1.95 3.33
N ALA A 70 13.40 2.65 3.87
CA ALA A 70 13.34 4.10 3.99
C ALA A 70 13.26 4.78 2.61
N GLU A 71 13.99 4.27 1.61
CA GLU A 71 13.88 4.75 0.23
C GLU A 71 12.48 4.51 -0.36
N MET A 72 11.89 3.33 -0.12
CA MET A 72 10.53 3.01 -0.55
C MET A 72 9.49 3.93 0.09
N ASP A 73 9.60 4.16 1.40
CA ASP A 73 8.69 5.05 2.14
C ASP A 73 8.82 6.50 1.63
N LYS A 74 10.02 6.93 1.25
CA LYS A 74 10.25 8.24 0.61
C LYS A 74 9.53 8.34 -0.74
N VAL A 75 9.65 7.34 -1.61
CA VAL A 75 8.94 7.32 -2.91
C VAL A 75 7.42 7.44 -2.71
N VAL A 76 6.87 6.75 -1.71
CA VAL A 76 5.45 6.83 -1.37
C VAL A 76 5.08 8.22 -0.87
N ALA A 77 5.88 8.82 0.03
CA ALA A 77 5.64 10.16 0.55
C ALA A 77 5.68 11.22 -0.56
N ASP A 78 6.71 11.18 -1.42
CA ASP A 78 6.86 12.10 -2.55
C ASP A 78 5.69 11.95 -3.54
N THR A 79 5.25 10.71 -3.79
CA THR A 79 4.09 10.43 -4.65
C THR A 79 2.79 10.96 -4.03
N ARG A 80 2.61 10.88 -2.70
CA ARG A 80 1.44 11.43 -2.01
C ARG A 80 1.42 12.96 -2.08
N GLN A 81 2.55 13.63 -1.89
CA GLN A 81 2.65 15.09 -1.96
C GLN A 81 2.32 15.63 -3.36
N ARG A 82 2.65 14.87 -4.41
CA ARG A 82 2.35 15.23 -5.81
C ARG A 82 0.90 15.00 -6.21
N ARG A 83 0.11 14.27 -5.41
CA ARG A 83 -1.31 14.07 -5.70
C ARG A 83 -2.08 15.29 -5.24
N GLU A 84 -2.84 15.87 -6.16
CA GLU A 84 -3.87 16.85 -5.81
C GLU A 84 -4.87 16.15 -4.86
N PRO A 85 -5.21 16.76 -3.71
CA PRO A 85 -6.21 16.19 -2.83
C PRO A 85 -7.52 16.08 -3.61
N ILE A 86 -8.07 14.87 -3.69
CA ILE A 86 -9.40 14.65 -4.23
C ILE A 86 -10.35 15.30 -3.21
N GLY A 87 -10.71 16.56 -3.45
CA GLY A 87 -11.55 17.38 -2.57
C GLY A 87 -13.01 16.93 -2.50
N GLU A 88 -13.29 15.67 -2.81
CA GLU A 88 -14.63 15.11 -2.79
C GLU A 88 -14.93 14.56 -1.40
N SER A 89 -16.02 15.04 -0.82
CA SER A 89 -16.59 14.50 0.42
C SER A 89 -16.89 13.01 0.20
N ILE A 90 -16.20 12.14 0.92
CA ILE A 90 -16.54 10.72 0.97
C ILE A 90 -17.79 10.59 1.84
N VAL A 91 -18.97 10.45 1.20
CA VAL A 91 -20.20 10.08 1.90
C VAL A 91 -20.16 8.59 2.20
N VAL A 92 -19.77 8.23 3.42
CA VAL A 92 -19.84 6.85 3.92
C VAL A 92 -21.27 6.59 4.41
N GLY A 93 -22.09 5.93 3.58
CA GLY A 93 -23.41 5.45 4.00
C GLY A 93 -23.29 4.23 4.90
N THR A 94 -23.93 4.24 6.06
CA THR A 94 -24.12 3.04 6.89
C THR A 94 -25.32 2.26 6.36
N ILE A 95 -25.10 1.02 5.90
CA ILE A 95 -26.18 0.06 5.68
C ILE A 95 -26.57 -0.47 7.05
N THR A 96 -27.53 0.17 7.71
CA THR A 96 -28.26 -0.49 8.80
C THR A 96 -29.18 -1.51 8.15
N THR A 97 -28.99 -2.78 8.47
CA THR A 97 -29.94 -3.85 8.17
C THR A 97 -31.24 -3.55 8.93
N GLY A 98 -32.06 -2.68 8.35
CA GLY A 98 -33.42 -2.41 8.77
C GLY A 98 -34.31 -3.49 8.18
N GLU A 99 -35.00 -4.17 9.09
CA GLU A 99 -36.12 -5.07 8.83
C GLU A 99 -37.05 -4.46 7.77
N VAL A 100 -37.33 -5.24 6.71
CA VAL A 100 -38.19 -4.82 5.62
C VAL A 100 -39.64 -4.96 6.11
N GLU A 101 -40.20 -3.92 6.73
CA GLU A 101 -41.65 -3.84 6.87
C GLU A 101 -42.22 -3.55 5.47
N SER A 102 -42.88 -4.57 4.92
CA SER A 102 -43.48 -4.54 3.59
C SER A 102 -44.68 -3.59 3.59
N GLU A 103 -44.56 -2.45 2.90
CA GLU A 103 -45.73 -1.65 2.51
C GLU A 103 -46.64 -2.50 1.61
N ASN A 104 -47.85 -2.74 2.09
CA ASN A 104 -48.89 -3.48 1.38
C ASN A 104 -49.71 -2.48 0.53
N PRO A 105 -49.75 -2.57 -0.81
CA PRO A 105 -50.52 -1.65 -1.64
C PRO A 105 -51.96 -2.14 -1.75
N GLY A 106 -52.89 -1.52 -1.02
CA GLY A 106 -54.31 -1.87 -1.10
C GLY A 106 -55.23 -0.79 -0.56
N GLU A 107 -55.62 0.16 -1.41
CA GLU A 107 -57.00 0.34 -1.92
C GLU A 107 -57.26 1.78 -2.42
N PRO A 108 -57.92 1.96 -3.59
CA PRO A 108 -58.35 3.26 -4.08
C PRO A 108 -59.78 3.58 -3.62
N GLY A 109 -59.96 4.65 -2.85
CA GLY A 109 -61.27 5.13 -2.38
C GLY A 109 -61.46 6.61 -2.64
N THR A 110 -62.13 6.92 -3.75
CA THR A 110 -62.85 8.14 -4.16
C THR A 110 -62.96 9.34 -3.18
N ASN A 111 -62.50 10.50 -3.68
CA ASN A 111 -62.92 11.88 -3.34
C ASN A 111 -64.46 12.06 -3.44
N PRO A 112 -65.13 13.11 -2.87
CA PRO A 112 -64.82 14.51 -3.21
C PRO A 112 -65.16 15.64 -2.21
N SER A 113 -64.61 16.82 -2.54
CA SER A 113 -65.20 18.18 -2.52
C SER A 113 -65.47 18.95 -1.22
N GLU A 114 -64.91 20.17 -1.22
CA GLU A 114 -65.49 21.48 -0.85
C GLU A 114 -66.48 21.53 0.34
N ARG A 115 -66.06 22.09 1.48
CA ARG A 115 -66.19 23.51 1.86
C ARG A 115 -65.62 23.75 3.26
#